data_AF-A0A9P3BK19-F1
#
_entry.id   AF-A0A9P3BK19-F1
#
_cell.length_a   1.000
_cell.length_b   1.000
_cell.length_c   1.000
_cell.angle_alpha   90.00
_cell.angle_beta   90.00
_cell.angle_gamma   90.00
#
_symmetry.space_group_name_H-M   'P 1'
#
loop_
_entity.id
_entity.type
_entity.pdbx_description
1 polymer ?
#
loop_
_entity_poly.entity_id
_entity_poly.type
_entity_poly.pdbx_seq_one_letter_code
_entity_poly.pdbx_strand_id
1 'polypeptide(L)'
;MPATRKDVRGTVWFGKARLPVALTENAPVLDPSDRTRADQPSNRSLSSPKVSTQRQSTHHPVLREIVLQDPWEMYEPCASIFYGRPMILARHRTCKMDFIHVQVCTVERSTIEVMIQAIDQHAHRSFPRLLNVLQHGKHYYFMWEPIEFSLNEVIASTCQITEKELAQIIWPVLKGLRFLRDQGRELASLTPRDILFTEGGSVKIAGVENSRKFDSSKADAMASNLSALVAIVERLMRKNGADFTWSPDALGFKAVLAERTSARSLDDLLRHPYFGHMDGEGGLTLLVRLVNKTAYHEVKVCRAIPSCNAETDSKSVGMSTR
;
A
#
# COMPACT_ATOMS: atom_id res chain seq x y z
N MET A 1 -9.75 -44.23 -3.04
CA MET A 1 -9.72 -43.28 -1.91
C MET A 1 -9.03 -41.99 -2.37
N PRO A 2 -9.75 -40.95 -2.81
CA PRO A 2 -9.11 -39.68 -3.15
C PRO A 2 -9.22 -38.69 -1.98
N ALA A 3 -8.09 -38.04 -1.70
CA ALA A 3 -7.92 -37.07 -0.62
C ALA A 3 -8.66 -35.76 -0.94
N THR A 4 -9.41 -35.28 0.04
CA THR A 4 -10.17 -34.03 0.03
C THR A 4 -9.24 -32.82 0.03
N ARG A 5 -9.31 -32.01 -1.04
CA ARG A 5 -8.73 -30.66 -1.08
C ARG A 5 -9.43 -29.80 -0.03
N LYS A 6 -8.66 -29.33 0.96
CA LYS A 6 -9.10 -28.25 1.87
C LYS A 6 -9.09 -26.93 1.12
N ASP A 7 -10.30 -26.44 0.90
CA ASP A 7 -10.61 -25.11 0.41
C ASP A 7 -10.36 -24.10 1.54
N VAL A 8 -9.39 -23.19 1.36
CA VAL A 8 -9.12 -22.08 2.29
C VAL A 8 -9.59 -20.80 1.62
N ARG A 9 -10.90 -20.62 1.56
CA ARG A 9 -11.53 -19.33 1.27
C ARG A 9 -11.66 -18.56 2.57
N GLY A 10 -10.94 -17.44 2.67
CA GLY A 10 -11.20 -16.44 3.69
C GLY A 10 -12.58 -15.84 3.46
N THR A 11 -13.54 -16.21 4.30
CA THR A 11 -14.90 -15.68 4.27
C THR A 11 -14.91 -14.25 4.81
N VAL A 12 -15.30 -13.28 3.96
CA VAL A 12 -15.74 -11.95 4.40
C VAL A 12 -17.19 -12.08 4.85
N TRP A 13 -17.45 -11.89 6.14
CA TRP A 13 -18.79 -11.92 6.70
C TRP A 13 -19.49 -10.58 6.46
N PHE A 14 -20.52 -10.57 5.62
CA PHE A 14 -21.51 -9.50 5.62
C PHE A 14 -22.57 -9.84 6.67
N GLY A 15 -22.31 -9.47 7.92
CA GLY A 15 -23.27 -9.61 9.01
C GLY A 15 -24.46 -8.66 8.84
N LYS A 16 -25.56 -9.14 8.26
CA LYS A 16 -26.90 -8.63 8.57
C LYS A 16 -27.32 -9.28 9.89
N ALA A 17 -27.23 -8.54 10.99
CA ALA A 17 -27.95 -8.84 12.21
C ALA A 17 -28.72 -7.58 12.63
N ARG A 18 -30.01 -7.54 12.27
CA ARG A 18 -30.96 -6.60 12.87
C ARG A 18 -31.25 -7.08 14.28
N LEU A 19 -31.13 -6.20 15.26
CA LEU A 19 -31.80 -6.34 16.55
C LEU A 19 -32.83 -5.21 16.69
N PRO A 20 -33.97 -5.47 17.35
CA PRO A 20 -35.18 -4.66 17.23
C PRO A 20 -35.10 -3.41 18.10
N VAL A 21 -35.34 -2.24 17.51
CA VAL A 21 -35.67 -1.04 18.26
C VAL A 21 -37.17 -0.84 18.13
N ALA A 22 -37.87 -1.07 19.24
CA ALA A 22 -39.22 -0.56 19.42
C ALA A 22 -39.13 0.97 19.53
N LEU A 23 -39.80 1.67 18.62
CA LEU A 23 -40.07 3.10 18.75
C LEU A 23 -41.57 3.29 18.60
N THR A 24 -42.16 3.72 19.71
CA THR A 24 -43.49 4.27 19.84
C THR A 24 -43.64 5.51 18.97
N GLU A 25 -44.80 5.60 18.33
CA GLU A 25 -45.29 6.71 17.53
C GLU A 25 -45.27 8.03 18.30
N ASN A 26 -44.90 9.13 17.62
CA ASN A 26 -45.81 10.23 17.31
C ASN A 26 -45.08 11.36 16.57
N ALA A 27 -45.50 11.62 15.33
CA ALA A 27 -45.30 12.89 14.65
C ALA A 27 -46.36 13.91 15.13
N PRO A 28 -46.18 15.21 14.84
CA PRO A 28 -46.89 15.70 13.66
C PRO A 28 -46.10 16.67 12.77
N VAL A 29 -46.60 16.68 11.53
CA VAL A 29 -46.30 17.44 10.33
C VAL A 29 -46.59 18.94 10.49
N LEU A 30 -45.84 19.81 9.80
CA LEU A 30 -46.36 20.94 9.01
C LEU A 30 -45.28 21.39 7.98
N ASP A 31 -45.73 21.61 6.76
CA ASP A 31 -45.01 22.00 5.53
C ASP A 31 -45.57 23.37 5.04
N PRO A 32 -45.27 23.87 3.83
CA PRO A 32 -44.15 24.70 3.37
C PRO A 32 -44.56 26.14 3.00
N SER A 33 -43.58 27.02 2.74
CA SER A 33 -43.63 28.13 1.75
C SER A 33 -42.27 28.86 1.73
N ASP A 34 -41.78 29.57 0.72
CA ASP A 34 -41.83 29.55 -0.75
C ASP A 34 -40.83 30.67 -1.18
N ARG A 35 -40.35 30.66 -2.43
CA ARG A 35 -39.69 31.76 -3.20
C ARG A 35 -38.16 31.95 -3.20
N THR A 36 -37.53 31.32 -4.20
CA THR A 36 -36.89 31.92 -5.42
C THR A 36 -36.31 33.36 -5.38
N ARG A 37 -35.03 33.56 -5.79
CA ARG A 37 -34.61 34.21 -7.08
C ARG A 37 -33.12 34.65 -7.17
N ALA A 38 -32.50 34.22 -8.29
CA ALA A 38 -31.47 34.83 -9.16
C ALA A 38 -30.00 35.05 -8.73
N ASP A 39 -29.12 34.27 -9.38
CA ASP A 39 -28.04 34.64 -10.32
C ASP A 39 -27.30 35.99 -10.19
N GLN A 40 -25.97 35.90 -9.99
CA GLN A 40 -24.99 36.60 -10.83
C GLN A 40 -23.61 35.89 -10.81
N PRO A 41 -22.90 35.79 -11.95
CA PRO A 41 -21.64 35.07 -12.06
C PRO A 41 -20.45 36.00 -11.77
N SER A 42 -19.52 35.57 -10.90
CA SER A 42 -18.22 36.22 -10.76
C SER A 42 -17.12 35.34 -11.34
N ASN A 43 -16.54 35.81 -12.43
CA ASN A 43 -15.32 35.29 -13.04
C ASN A 43 -14.17 35.33 -12.02
N ARG A 44 -13.63 34.16 -11.65
CA ARG A 44 -12.26 34.08 -11.12
C ARG A 44 -11.51 32.92 -11.75
N SER A 45 -10.48 33.30 -12.49
CA SER A 45 -9.51 32.48 -13.16
C SER A 45 -8.92 31.39 -12.25
N LEU A 46 -8.88 30.17 -12.78
CA LEU A 46 -8.17 29.03 -12.22
C LEU A 46 -6.66 29.27 -12.26
N SER A 47 -6.10 29.79 -11.16
CA SER A 47 -4.66 29.74 -10.91
C SER A 47 -4.33 28.45 -10.15
N SER A 48 -3.70 27.52 -10.85
CA SER A 48 -3.13 26.27 -10.32
C SER A 48 -2.16 26.56 -9.16
N PRO A 49 -2.16 25.78 -8.06
CA PRO A 49 -1.14 25.94 -7.02
C PRO A 49 0.21 25.44 -7.55
N LYS A 50 1.18 26.36 -7.62
CA LYS A 50 2.58 26.05 -7.94
C LYS A 50 3.17 25.11 -6.88
N VAL A 51 3.84 24.07 -7.38
CA VAL A 51 4.72 23.17 -6.62
C VAL A 51 5.71 24.01 -5.82
N SER A 52 5.58 23.97 -4.49
CA SER A 52 6.53 24.61 -3.57
C SER A 52 7.66 23.64 -3.26
N THR A 53 8.87 24.02 -3.68
CA THR A 53 10.13 23.34 -3.39
C THR A 53 10.39 23.38 -1.88
N GLN A 54 10.28 22.24 -1.20
CA GLN A 54 10.49 22.15 0.24
C GLN A 54 11.98 22.29 0.57
N ARG A 55 12.37 23.50 1.00
CA ARG A 55 13.63 23.77 1.69
C ARG A 55 13.65 22.96 2.99
N GLN A 56 14.68 22.14 3.15
CA GLN A 56 14.99 21.44 4.41
C GLN A 56 15.31 22.50 5.49
N SER A 57 14.35 22.74 6.38
CA SER A 57 14.56 23.51 7.60
C SER A 57 14.67 22.53 8.77
N THR A 58 15.74 22.66 9.55
CA THR A 58 15.93 22.01 10.84
C THR A 58 14.95 22.58 11.85
N HIS A 59 13.69 22.16 11.79
CA HIS A 59 12.73 22.38 12.87
C HIS A 59 12.71 21.13 13.75
N HIS A 60 12.80 21.32 15.06
CA HIS A 60 12.26 20.33 16.00
C HIS A 60 10.80 20.07 15.56
N PRO A 61 10.42 18.82 15.25
CA PRO A 61 9.06 18.55 14.81
C PRO A 61 8.14 18.89 15.98
N VAL A 62 7.26 19.87 15.77
CA VAL A 62 6.12 20.11 16.67
C VAL A 62 5.39 18.78 16.76
N LEU A 63 5.36 18.20 17.96
CA LEU A 63 4.71 16.91 18.18
C LEU A 63 3.26 17.04 17.76
N ARG A 64 2.80 16.13 16.90
CA ARG A 64 1.40 16.11 16.47
C ARG A 64 0.48 15.99 17.67
N GLU A 65 -0.52 16.86 17.71
CA GLU A 65 -1.53 16.87 18.75
C GLU A 65 -2.45 15.63 18.65
N ILE A 66 -2.79 15.04 19.80
CA ILE A 66 -3.84 14.02 19.91
C ILE A 66 -5.17 14.74 20.12
N VAL A 67 -6.04 14.72 19.11
CA VAL A 67 -7.31 15.46 19.15
C VAL A 67 -8.38 14.62 19.84
N LEU A 68 -9.07 15.20 20.84
CA LEU A 68 -10.18 14.56 21.54
C LEU A 68 -11.45 14.63 20.69
N GLN A 69 -11.67 13.63 19.85
CA GLN A 69 -12.80 13.58 18.94
C GLN A 69 -13.14 12.13 18.55
N ASP A 70 -14.42 11.84 18.33
CA ASP A 70 -14.84 10.58 17.73
C ASP A 70 -14.54 10.57 16.22
N PRO A 71 -13.66 9.69 15.70
CA PRO A 71 -13.43 9.57 14.25
C PRO A 71 -14.72 9.29 13.46
N TRP A 72 -15.71 8.64 14.07
CA TRP A 72 -16.90 8.18 13.38
C TRP A 72 -17.94 9.27 13.15
N GLU A 73 -17.76 10.45 13.75
CA GLU A 73 -18.50 11.67 13.40
C GLU A 73 -18.10 12.19 12.02
N MET A 74 -16.82 12.04 11.65
CA MET A 74 -16.26 12.54 10.38
C MET A 74 -16.22 11.46 9.29
N TYR A 75 -16.02 10.22 9.68
CA TYR A 75 -15.85 9.09 8.78
C TYR A 75 -16.92 8.02 8.98
N GLU A 76 -17.29 7.33 7.90
CA GLU A 76 -18.08 6.11 7.95
C GLU A 76 -17.17 4.89 7.76
N PRO A 77 -17.19 3.91 8.68
CA PRO A 77 -16.43 2.68 8.51
C PRO A 77 -17.04 1.85 7.36
N CYS A 78 -16.22 1.41 6.43
CA CYS A 78 -16.64 0.67 5.25
C CYS A 78 -16.27 -0.82 5.32
N ALA A 79 -15.04 -1.13 5.75
CA ALA A 79 -14.55 -2.51 5.81
C ALA A 79 -13.45 -2.69 6.85
N SER A 80 -13.30 -3.91 7.36
CA SER A 80 -12.13 -4.34 8.13
C SER A 80 -11.13 -4.99 7.20
N ILE A 81 -9.86 -4.60 7.30
CA ILE A 81 -8.76 -5.08 6.46
C ILE A 81 -7.54 -5.42 7.33
N PHE A 82 -6.62 -6.22 6.78
CA PHE A 82 -5.45 -6.68 7.52
C PHE A 82 -4.16 -6.59 6.71
N TYR A 83 -3.29 -5.64 7.07
CA TYR A 83 -1.96 -5.44 6.48
C TYR A 83 -0.87 -5.73 7.52
N GLY A 84 -0.84 -6.96 8.04
CA GLY A 84 0.01 -7.33 9.19
C GLY A 84 -0.51 -6.82 10.54
N ARG A 85 -1.41 -5.84 10.51
CA ARG A 85 -2.19 -5.35 11.64
C ARG A 85 -3.65 -5.08 11.24
N PRO A 86 -4.60 -5.15 12.19
CA PRO A 86 -6.00 -4.79 11.93
C PRO A 86 -6.14 -3.31 11.60
N MET A 87 -6.85 -3.02 10.51
CA MET A 87 -7.15 -1.66 10.06
C MET A 87 -8.63 -1.59 9.64
N ILE A 88 -9.19 -0.39 9.65
CA ILE A 88 -10.54 -0.10 9.16
C ILE A 88 -10.39 0.82 7.94
N LEU A 89 -10.89 0.39 6.79
CA LEU A 89 -11.11 1.29 5.66
C LEU A 89 -12.33 2.15 5.99
N ALA A 90 -12.13 3.47 5.99
CA ALA A 90 -13.19 4.42 6.27
C ALA A 90 -13.26 5.48 5.17
N ARG A 91 -14.49 5.95 4.90
CA ARG A 91 -14.77 6.99 3.90
C ARG A 91 -15.20 8.27 4.61
N HIS A 92 -14.77 9.43 4.11
CA HIS A 92 -15.23 10.70 4.66
C HIS A 92 -16.73 10.89 4.40
N ARG A 93 -17.48 11.34 5.41
CA ARG A 93 -18.95 11.40 5.31
C ARG A 93 -19.44 12.40 4.27
N THR A 94 -18.79 13.57 4.16
CA THR A 94 -19.13 14.60 3.15
C THR A 94 -18.38 14.41 1.83
N CYS A 95 -17.05 14.26 1.84
CA CYS A 95 -16.26 13.99 0.64
C CYS A 95 -16.21 12.49 0.30
N LYS A 96 -17.12 12.01 -0.54
CA LYS A 96 -17.26 10.58 -0.83
C LYS A 96 -16.08 9.94 -1.59
N MET A 97 -15.17 10.74 -2.13
CA MET A 97 -13.96 10.26 -2.80
C MET A 97 -12.77 10.10 -1.84
N ASP A 98 -12.88 10.62 -0.62
CA ASP A 98 -11.78 10.59 0.34
C ASP A 98 -11.86 9.34 1.21
N PHE A 99 -10.85 8.48 1.06
CA PHE A 99 -10.67 7.26 1.84
C PHE A 99 -9.45 7.37 2.73
N ILE A 100 -9.55 6.76 3.91
CA ILE A 100 -8.46 6.68 4.87
C ILE A 100 -8.40 5.29 5.49
N HIS A 101 -7.25 4.96 6.08
CA HIS A 101 -7.10 3.78 6.91
C HIS A 101 -6.98 4.13 8.37
N VAL A 102 -7.89 3.59 9.19
CA VAL A 102 -7.93 3.82 10.63
C VAL A 102 -7.35 2.62 11.34
N GLN A 103 -6.25 2.82 12.09
CA GLN A 103 -5.74 1.84 13.04
C GLN A 103 -6.26 2.17 14.43
N VAL A 104 -6.83 1.18 15.11
CA VAL A 104 -7.31 1.34 16.49
C VAL A 104 -6.26 0.78 17.45
N CYS A 105 -5.86 1.58 18.43
CA CYS A 105 -4.90 1.21 19.47
C CYS A 105 -5.53 1.32 20.86
N THR A 106 -5.31 0.30 21.70
CA THR A 106 -5.75 0.23 23.10
C THR A 106 -4.53 0.04 24.00
N VAL A 107 -3.65 1.04 24.01
CA VAL A 107 -2.43 1.06 24.82
C VAL A 107 -2.37 2.35 25.62
N GLU A 108 -1.43 2.44 26.55
CA GLU A 108 -1.23 3.64 27.35
C GLU A 108 -0.87 4.86 26.50
N ARG A 109 -1.29 6.04 26.96
CA ARG A 109 -1.04 7.31 26.28
C ARG A 109 0.45 7.54 26.00
N SER A 110 1.30 7.23 26.96
CA SER A 110 2.76 7.33 26.86
C SER A 110 3.30 6.53 25.66
N THR A 111 2.74 5.34 25.41
CA THR A 111 3.13 4.49 24.27
C THR A 111 2.70 5.13 22.94
N ILE A 112 1.49 5.70 22.90
CA ILE A 112 1.00 6.44 21.73
C ILE A 112 1.86 7.65 21.43
N GLU A 113 2.22 8.45 22.43
CA GLU A 113 3.08 9.63 22.27
C GLU A 113 4.47 9.25 21.74
N VAL A 114 5.06 8.14 22.23
CA VAL A 114 6.32 7.61 21.69
C VAL A 114 6.18 7.16 20.23
N MET A 115 5.08 6.49 19.86
CA MET A 115 4.81 6.09 18.47
C MET A 115 4.67 7.30 17.55
N ILE A 116 3.90 8.32 17.97
CA ILE A 116 3.72 9.57 17.21
C ILE A 116 5.06 10.26 17.02
N GLN A 117 5.84 10.39 18.10
CA GLN A 117 7.16 10.99 18.04
C GLN A 117 8.07 10.23 17.06
N ALA A 118 8.06 8.90 17.09
CA ALA A 118 8.82 8.09 16.14
C ALA A 118 8.36 8.31 14.70
N ILE A 119 7.06 8.39 14.43
CA ILE A 119 6.53 8.63 13.08
C ILE A 119 6.93 10.02 12.57
N ASP A 120 6.71 11.06 13.36
CA ASP A 120 6.95 12.44 12.93
C ASP A 120 8.45 12.75 12.78
N GLN A 121 9.31 12.21 13.65
CA GLN A 121 10.77 12.36 13.53
C GLN A 121 11.36 11.64 12.31
N HIS A 122 10.73 10.55 11.88
CA HIS A 122 11.24 9.69 10.79
C HIS A 122 10.34 9.75 9.56
N ALA A 123 9.65 10.88 9.36
CA ALA A 123 8.82 11.14 8.20
C ALA A 123 9.66 11.15 6.92
N HIS A 124 9.41 10.20 6.03
CA HIS A 124 10.09 10.05 4.74
C HIS A 124 9.13 9.42 3.73
N ARG A 125 9.30 9.72 2.43
CA ARG A 125 8.39 9.24 1.37
C ARG A 125 8.23 7.72 1.28
N SER A 126 9.21 6.97 1.77
CA SER A 126 9.16 5.50 1.83
C SER A 126 8.31 4.98 2.98
N PHE A 127 7.75 5.80 3.86
CA PHE A 127 6.85 5.38 4.94
C PHE A 127 5.44 5.95 4.73
N PRO A 128 4.39 5.26 5.23
CA PRO A 128 3.05 5.80 5.28
C PRO A 128 2.97 7.10 6.07
N ARG A 129 2.24 8.07 5.51
CA ARG A 129 1.91 9.33 6.15
C ARG A 129 0.79 9.09 7.14
N LEU A 130 1.09 9.41 8.40
CA LEU A 130 0.06 9.64 9.39
C LEU A 130 -0.60 10.99 9.08
N LEU A 131 -1.92 10.99 8.91
CA LEU A 131 -2.74 12.16 8.61
C LEU A 131 -3.24 12.83 9.90
N ASN A 132 -3.72 12.03 10.86
CA ASN A 132 -4.19 12.53 12.15
C ASN A 132 -4.14 11.45 13.24
N VAL A 133 -4.20 11.87 14.50
CA VAL A 133 -4.43 10.97 15.64
C VAL A 133 -5.57 11.50 16.49
N LEU A 134 -6.62 10.70 16.60
CA LEU A 134 -7.79 11.02 17.40
C LEU A 134 -7.85 10.15 18.64
N GLN A 135 -8.43 10.66 19.72
CA GLN A 135 -8.74 9.90 20.93
C GLN A 135 -10.23 10.02 21.23
N HIS A 136 -10.87 8.87 21.42
CA HIS A 136 -12.25 8.79 21.88
C HIS A 136 -12.39 7.68 22.91
N GLY A 137 -12.86 8.03 24.11
CA GLY A 137 -12.87 7.13 25.26
C GLY A 137 -11.46 6.62 25.60
N LYS A 138 -11.29 5.30 25.61
CA LYS A 138 -10.01 4.60 25.90
C LYS A 138 -9.24 4.22 24.64
N HIS A 139 -9.71 4.61 23.47
CA HIS A 139 -9.14 4.21 22.18
C HIS A 139 -8.41 5.38 21.52
N TYR A 140 -7.30 5.05 20.86
CA TYR A 140 -6.58 5.95 19.97
C TYR A 140 -6.74 5.48 18.53
N TYR A 141 -6.92 6.43 17.62
CA TYR A 141 -7.21 6.18 16.22
C TYR A 141 -6.15 6.87 15.37
N PHE A 142 -5.30 6.09 14.74
CA PHE A 142 -4.29 6.58 13.82
C PHE A 142 -4.88 6.59 12.42
N MET A 143 -5.00 7.78 11.84
CA MET A 143 -5.58 8.00 10.52
C MET A 143 -4.45 8.04 9.51
N TRP A 144 -4.31 7.00 8.69
CA TRP A 144 -3.24 6.85 7.72
C TRP A 144 -3.73 7.18 6.31
N GLU A 145 -2.80 7.56 5.45
CA GLU A 145 -3.07 7.66 4.02
C GLU A 145 -3.57 6.31 3.45
N PRO A 146 -4.40 6.35 2.39
CA PRO A 146 -4.93 5.14 1.77
C PRO A 146 -3.84 4.27 1.14
N ILE A 147 -4.03 2.96 1.25
CA ILE A 147 -3.16 1.86 0.81
C ILE A 147 -4.04 0.82 0.11
N GLU A 148 -3.65 0.39 -1.07
CA GLU A 148 -4.42 -0.61 -1.82
C GLU A 148 -4.22 -2.00 -1.23
N PHE A 149 -2.96 -2.41 -1.10
CA PHE A 149 -2.58 -3.73 -0.62
C PHE A 149 -1.10 -3.77 -0.19
N SER A 150 -0.69 -4.91 0.37
CA SER A 150 0.72 -5.20 0.67
C SER A 150 1.36 -6.09 -0.41
N LEU A 151 2.69 -6.20 -0.40
CA LEU A 151 3.43 -7.09 -1.29
C LEU A 151 2.99 -8.55 -1.15
N ASN A 152 2.42 -8.92 0.00
CA ASN A 152 1.83 -10.24 0.18
C ASN A 152 0.72 -10.54 -0.84
N GLU A 153 -0.12 -9.56 -1.18
CA GLU A 153 -1.17 -9.71 -2.19
C GLU A 153 -0.58 -9.81 -3.60
N VAL A 154 0.50 -9.06 -3.89
CA VAL A 154 1.26 -9.22 -5.14
C VAL A 154 1.82 -10.64 -5.24
N ILE A 155 2.36 -11.19 -4.15
CA ILE A 155 2.89 -12.56 -4.13
C ILE A 155 1.77 -13.59 -4.33
N ALA A 156 0.58 -13.35 -3.77
CA ALA A 156 -0.58 -14.24 -3.90
C ALA A 156 -1.30 -14.15 -5.25
N SER A 157 -1.17 -13.05 -6.00
CA SER A 157 -1.88 -12.85 -7.26
C SER A 157 -1.45 -13.83 -8.36
N THR A 158 -2.15 -13.86 -9.50
CA THR A 158 -1.70 -14.59 -10.70
C THR A 158 -0.77 -13.75 -11.59
N CYS A 159 -0.67 -12.44 -11.34
CA CYS A 159 0.17 -11.52 -12.11
C CYS A 159 1.66 -11.89 -12.03
N GLN A 160 2.32 -12.09 -13.17
CA GLN A 160 3.79 -12.12 -13.20
C GLN A 160 4.35 -10.72 -12.95
N ILE A 161 5.56 -10.62 -12.41
CA ILE A 161 6.26 -9.36 -12.15
C ILE A 161 7.39 -9.20 -13.17
N THR A 162 7.45 -8.09 -13.88
CA THR A 162 8.58 -7.77 -14.77
C THR A 162 9.82 -7.38 -13.96
N GLU A 163 10.98 -7.38 -14.60
CA GLU A 163 12.21 -6.91 -13.95
C GLU A 163 12.15 -5.44 -13.56
N LYS A 164 11.49 -4.61 -14.38
CA LYS A 164 11.26 -3.20 -14.05
C LYS A 164 10.38 -3.04 -12.82
N GLU A 165 9.30 -3.82 -12.73
CA GLU A 165 8.42 -3.83 -11.56
C GLU A 165 9.18 -4.31 -10.32
N LEU A 166 10.01 -5.34 -10.42
CA LEU A 166 10.86 -5.79 -9.31
C LEU A 166 11.80 -4.66 -8.85
N ALA A 167 12.51 -4.01 -9.77
CA ALA A 167 13.38 -2.87 -9.45
C ALA A 167 12.60 -1.73 -8.76
N GLN A 168 11.43 -1.37 -9.30
CA GLN A 168 10.58 -0.32 -8.73
C GLN A 168 9.99 -0.66 -7.35
N ILE A 169 9.82 -1.94 -7.04
CA ILE A 169 9.40 -2.39 -5.70
C ILE A 169 10.56 -2.27 -4.71
N ILE A 170 11.74 -2.77 -5.07
CA ILE A 170 12.88 -2.88 -4.14
C ILE A 170 13.54 -1.53 -3.88
N TRP A 171 13.56 -0.64 -4.87
CA TRP A 171 14.26 0.64 -4.78
C TRP A 171 13.74 1.56 -3.67
N PRO A 172 12.43 1.83 -3.54
CA PRO A 172 11.90 2.62 -2.41
C PRO A 172 12.13 1.97 -1.05
N VAL A 173 12.18 0.63 -1.00
CA VAL A 173 12.48 -0.14 0.21
C VAL A 173 13.92 0.13 0.65
N LEU A 174 14.89 0.00 -0.26
CA LEU A 174 16.30 0.33 0.00
C LEU A 174 16.48 1.79 0.45
N LYS A 175 15.75 2.74 -0.16
CA LYS A 175 15.79 4.15 0.30
C LYS A 175 15.25 4.33 1.70
N GLY A 176 14.17 3.65 2.06
CA GLY A 176 13.61 3.70 3.41
C GLY A 176 14.58 3.12 4.44
N LEU A 177 15.19 1.98 4.15
CA LEU A 177 16.20 1.37 5.00
C LEU A 177 17.45 2.25 5.16
N ARG A 178 17.94 2.84 4.06
CA ARG A 178 19.04 3.81 4.11
C ARG A 178 18.69 5.01 4.98
N PHE A 179 17.49 5.58 4.81
CA PHE A 179 17.06 6.72 5.61
C PHE A 179 17.08 6.37 7.11
N LEU A 180 16.53 5.23 7.51
CA LEU A 180 16.54 4.81 8.91
C LEU A 180 17.97 4.58 9.43
N ARG A 181 18.84 3.95 8.63
CA ARG A 181 20.26 3.81 8.96
C ARG A 181 20.91 5.15 9.23
N ASP A 182 20.67 6.15 8.39
CA ASP A 182 21.23 7.49 8.56
C ASP A 182 20.70 8.19 9.83
N GLN A 183 19.57 7.73 10.37
CA GLN A 183 19.02 8.11 11.67
C GLN A 183 19.46 7.18 12.83
N GLY A 184 20.35 6.21 12.57
CA GLY A 184 20.81 5.22 13.56
C GLY A 184 19.74 4.21 13.96
N ARG A 185 18.79 3.90 13.07
CA ARG A 185 17.64 3.04 13.34
C ARG A 185 17.42 1.96 12.29
N GLU A 186 16.79 0.88 12.72
CA GLU A 186 16.38 -0.22 11.86
C GLU A 186 14.92 -0.58 12.12
N LEU A 187 14.25 -1.23 11.15
CA LEU A 187 12.89 -1.70 11.35
C LEU A 187 12.92 -2.92 12.29
N ALA A 188 11.99 -3.00 13.24
CA ALA A 188 11.87 -4.15 14.12
C ALA A 188 11.58 -5.46 13.37
N SER A 189 10.87 -5.35 12.25
CA SER A 189 10.57 -6.46 11.33
C SER A 189 10.40 -5.91 9.93
N LEU A 190 10.77 -6.70 8.92
CA LEU A 190 10.48 -6.42 7.52
C LEU A 190 9.97 -7.70 6.87
N THR A 191 8.72 -7.71 6.44
CA THR A 191 8.08 -8.83 5.77
C THR A 191 7.34 -8.34 4.52
N PRO A 192 6.87 -9.24 3.63
CA PRO A 192 6.01 -8.81 2.53
C PRO A 192 4.73 -8.06 2.95
N ARG A 193 4.26 -8.23 4.18
CA ARG A 193 3.08 -7.50 4.70
C ARG A 193 3.39 -6.04 5.03
N ASP A 194 4.67 -5.75 5.28
CA ASP A 194 5.12 -4.41 5.65
C ASP A 194 5.44 -3.55 4.43
N ILE A 195 5.52 -4.13 3.22
CA ILE A 195 5.71 -3.39 1.98
C ILE A 195 4.33 -3.11 1.38
N LEU A 196 3.95 -1.84 1.31
CA LEU A 196 2.61 -1.37 0.99
C LEU A 196 2.58 -0.63 -0.35
N PHE A 197 1.46 -0.72 -1.06
CA PHE A 197 1.24 -0.08 -2.35
C PHE A 197 0.10 0.92 -2.26
N THR A 198 0.30 2.12 -2.82
CA THR A 198 -0.78 3.11 -2.99
C THR A 198 -1.45 2.96 -4.36
N GLU A 199 -2.60 3.59 -4.54
CA GLU A 199 -3.32 3.64 -5.83
C GLU A 199 -2.41 4.12 -6.98
N GLY A 200 -1.63 5.18 -6.72
CA GLY A 200 -0.68 5.74 -7.68
C GLY A 200 0.57 4.89 -7.96
N GLY A 201 0.66 3.66 -7.45
CA GLY A 201 1.82 2.80 -7.65
C GLY A 201 3.06 3.19 -6.85
N SER A 202 2.93 3.99 -5.78
CA SER A 202 4.04 4.24 -4.86
C SER A 202 4.19 3.09 -3.88
N VAL A 203 5.44 2.81 -3.50
CA VAL A 203 5.80 1.75 -2.53
C VAL A 203 6.21 2.38 -1.21
N LYS A 204 5.64 1.88 -0.13
CA LYS A 204 5.84 2.35 1.25
C LYS A 204 6.18 1.18 2.17
N ILE A 205 6.73 1.47 3.34
CA ILE A 205 7.15 0.49 4.34
C ILE A 205 6.43 0.80 5.65
N ALA A 206 5.71 -0.15 6.21
CA ALA A 206 5.07 -0.01 7.51
C ALA A 206 6.07 -0.20 8.67
N GLY A 207 5.68 0.18 9.88
CA GLY A 207 6.40 -0.18 11.11
C GLY A 207 7.48 0.82 11.55
N VAL A 208 7.52 2.03 10.97
CA VAL A 208 8.45 3.09 11.39
C VAL A 208 8.25 3.49 12.85
N GLU A 209 7.01 3.44 13.33
CA GLU A 209 6.59 3.67 14.71
C GLU A 209 7.24 2.71 15.71
N ASN A 210 7.63 1.51 15.22
CA ASN A 210 8.27 0.46 16.00
C ASN A 210 9.75 0.31 15.64
N SER A 211 10.32 1.23 14.84
CA SER A 211 11.75 1.19 14.53
C SER A 211 12.58 1.24 15.81
N ARG A 212 13.74 0.61 15.83
CA ARG A 212 14.62 0.55 17.00
C ARG A 212 15.96 1.18 16.70
N LYS A 213 16.58 1.81 17.70
CA LYS A 213 17.97 2.25 17.58
C LYS A 213 18.87 1.02 17.46
N PHE A 214 19.87 1.10 16.60
CA PHE A 214 20.97 0.14 16.58
C PHE A 214 22.29 0.86 16.82
N ASP A 215 23.28 0.10 17.28
CA ASP A 215 24.63 0.61 17.41
C ASP A 215 25.34 0.55 16.06
N SER A 216 25.55 1.72 15.45
CA SER A 216 26.19 1.85 14.14
C SER A 216 27.64 1.39 14.07
N SER A 217 28.27 1.18 15.23
CA SER A 217 29.62 0.60 15.30
C SER A 217 29.62 -0.92 15.12
N LYS A 218 28.48 -1.60 15.32
CA LYS A 218 28.38 -3.05 15.18
C LYS A 218 28.31 -3.46 13.72
N ALA A 219 29.01 -4.55 13.40
CA ALA A 219 29.09 -5.09 12.05
C ALA A 219 27.73 -5.63 11.54
N ASP A 220 26.84 -6.05 12.44
CA ASP A 220 25.53 -6.66 12.16
C ASP A 220 24.37 -5.65 12.10
N ALA A 221 24.67 -4.35 12.18
CA ALA A 221 23.69 -3.30 11.98
C ALA A 221 22.92 -3.49 10.66
N MET A 222 21.58 -3.43 10.72
CA MET A 222 20.66 -3.65 9.59
C MET A 222 20.67 -5.06 8.99
N ALA A 223 21.46 -6.00 9.51
CA ALA A 223 21.60 -7.34 8.93
C ALA A 223 20.26 -8.08 8.86
N SER A 224 19.41 -7.90 9.87
CA SER A 224 18.05 -8.49 9.89
C SER A 224 17.17 -7.93 8.77
N ASN A 225 17.18 -6.61 8.54
CA ASN A 225 16.40 -6.01 7.46
C ASN A 225 16.94 -6.39 6.08
N LEU A 226 18.27 -6.44 5.89
CA LEU A 226 18.89 -6.86 4.63
C LEU A 226 18.59 -8.33 4.31
N SER A 227 18.74 -9.21 5.30
CA SER A 227 18.39 -10.64 5.17
C SER A 227 16.91 -10.84 4.82
N ALA A 228 16.03 -10.10 5.49
CA ALA A 228 14.61 -10.10 5.15
C ALA A 228 14.35 -9.62 3.71
N LEU A 229 15.06 -8.58 3.26
CA LEU A 229 14.93 -8.07 1.89
C LEU A 229 15.41 -9.09 0.85
N VAL A 230 16.50 -9.81 1.11
CA VAL A 230 16.94 -10.95 0.28
C VAL A 230 15.81 -11.96 0.13
N ALA A 231 15.22 -12.41 1.25
CA ALA A 231 14.14 -13.38 1.24
C ALA A 231 12.89 -12.88 0.48
N ILE A 232 12.60 -11.57 0.56
CA ILE A 232 11.52 -10.91 -0.19
C ILE A 232 11.81 -10.94 -1.70
N VAL A 233 13.01 -10.54 -2.13
CA VAL A 233 13.42 -10.56 -3.54
C VAL A 233 13.34 -11.99 -4.09
N GLU A 234 13.84 -12.96 -3.36
CA GLU A 234 13.76 -14.37 -3.77
C GLU A 234 12.32 -14.87 -3.92
N ARG A 235 11.42 -14.41 -3.04
CA ARG A 235 10.00 -14.77 -3.11
C ARG A 235 9.32 -14.14 -4.32
N LEU A 236 9.63 -12.88 -4.63
CA LEU A 236 9.14 -12.22 -5.84
C LEU A 236 9.67 -12.89 -7.11
N MET A 237 10.94 -13.27 -7.14
CA MET A 237 11.52 -13.92 -8.31
C MET A 237 10.92 -15.30 -8.58
N ARG A 238 10.73 -16.12 -7.52
CA ARG A 238 10.09 -17.44 -7.62
C ARG A 238 8.63 -17.38 -8.02
N LYS A 239 7.95 -16.26 -7.74
CA LYS A 239 6.53 -16.06 -8.04
C LYS A 239 6.21 -16.25 -9.54
N ASN A 240 7.12 -15.85 -10.43
CA ASN A 240 6.91 -15.95 -11.86
C ASN A 240 6.91 -17.39 -12.41
N GLY A 241 7.23 -18.38 -11.56
CA GLY A 241 7.41 -19.77 -11.96
C GLY A 241 8.83 -20.07 -12.42
N ALA A 242 9.15 -21.36 -12.52
CA ALA A 242 10.48 -21.83 -12.93
C ALA A 242 10.81 -21.51 -14.40
N ASP A 243 9.78 -21.35 -15.24
CA ASP A 243 9.94 -21.11 -16.67
C ASP A 243 10.26 -19.64 -17.00
N PHE A 244 10.16 -18.74 -16.02
CA PHE A 244 10.49 -17.33 -16.23
C PHE A 244 12.01 -17.12 -16.18
N THR A 245 12.57 -16.61 -17.26
CA THR A 245 14.00 -16.32 -17.37
C THR A 245 14.29 -14.90 -16.90
N TRP A 246 14.97 -14.78 -15.75
CA TRP A 246 15.49 -13.51 -15.25
C TRP A 246 16.80 -13.14 -15.96
N SER A 247 16.99 -11.86 -16.23
CA SER A 247 18.18 -11.32 -16.87
C SER A 247 19.42 -11.49 -15.98
N PRO A 248 20.63 -11.49 -16.59
CA PRO A 248 21.88 -11.46 -15.84
C PRO A 248 21.95 -10.29 -14.85
N ASP A 249 21.37 -9.13 -15.18
CA ASP A 249 21.37 -7.95 -14.32
C ASP A 249 20.51 -8.15 -13.06
N ALA A 250 19.32 -8.76 -13.21
CA ALA A 250 18.44 -9.08 -12.08
C ALA A 250 19.06 -10.14 -11.17
N LEU A 251 19.65 -11.19 -11.75
CA LEU A 251 20.35 -12.23 -11.01
C LEU A 251 21.61 -11.70 -10.31
N GLY A 252 22.37 -10.84 -11.00
CA GLY A 252 23.54 -10.16 -10.46
C GLY A 252 23.17 -9.27 -9.27
N PHE A 253 22.12 -8.47 -9.39
CA PHE A 253 21.60 -7.68 -8.27
C PHE A 253 21.21 -8.55 -7.08
N LYS A 254 20.50 -9.67 -7.31
CA LYS A 254 20.14 -10.62 -6.24
C LYS A 254 21.39 -11.15 -5.53
N ALA A 255 22.41 -11.56 -6.28
CA ALA A 255 23.66 -12.08 -5.71
C ALA A 255 24.37 -11.02 -4.85
N VAL A 256 24.52 -9.80 -5.39
CA VAL A 256 25.09 -8.68 -4.65
C VAL A 256 24.28 -8.38 -3.39
N LEU A 257 22.95 -8.40 -3.45
CA LEU A 257 22.11 -8.18 -2.27
C LEU A 257 22.32 -9.28 -1.20
N ALA A 258 22.49 -10.53 -1.61
CA ALA A 258 22.70 -11.67 -0.70
C ALA A 258 24.08 -11.65 0.00
N GLU A 259 25.12 -11.15 -0.67
CA GLU A 259 26.47 -11.03 -0.11
C GLU A 259 26.60 -9.86 0.90
N ARG A 260 25.65 -8.93 0.88
CA ARG A 260 25.72 -7.69 1.64
C ARG A 260 24.92 -7.80 2.95
N THR A 261 25.64 -7.98 4.05
CA THR A 261 25.05 -8.11 5.39
C THR A 261 25.18 -6.86 6.26
N SER A 262 25.93 -5.84 5.81
CA SER A 262 26.24 -4.64 6.59
C SER A 262 25.44 -3.42 6.13
N ALA A 263 25.04 -2.56 7.08
CA ALA A 263 24.43 -1.26 6.83
C ALA A 263 25.18 -0.35 5.83
N ARG A 264 26.51 -0.45 5.72
CA ARG A 264 27.32 0.35 4.77
C ARG A 264 27.02 0.01 3.30
N SER A 265 26.54 -1.20 3.04
CA SER A 265 26.22 -1.68 1.70
C SER A 265 25.03 -1.00 1.03
N LEU A 266 24.14 -0.36 1.80
CA LEU A 266 22.94 0.27 1.26
C LEU A 266 23.25 1.35 0.21
N ASP A 267 24.37 2.08 0.38
CA ASP A 267 24.82 3.06 -0.60
C ASP A 267 25.29 2.43 -1.92
N ASP A 268 25.95 1.28 -1.85
CA ASP A 268 26.41 0.53 -3.02
C ASP A 268 25.22 -0.11 -3.75
N LEU A 269 24.30 -0.71 -2.99
CA LEU A 269 23.06 -1.30 -3.53
C LEU A 269 22.22 -0.25 -4.26
N LEU A 270 22.11 0.95 -3.68
CA LEU A 270 21.40 2.06 -4.33
C LEU A 270 22.14 2.64 -5.55
N ARG A 271 23.39 2.28 -5.82
CA ARG A 271 24.08 2.70 -7.06
C ARG A 271 24.15 1.58 -8.10
N HIS A 272 23.53 0.44 -7.82
CA HIS A 272 23.59 -0.72 -8.70
C HIS A 272 22.92 -0.43 -10.06
N PRO A 273 23.56 -0.78 -11.20
CA PRO A 273 23.03 -0.50 -12.55
C PRO A 273 21.64 -1.07 -12.83
N TYR A 274 21.23 -2.12 -12.11
CA TYR A 274 19.90 -2.72 -12.18
C TYR A 274 18.76 -1.70 -12.05
N PHE A 275 18.96 -0.61 -11.30
CA PHE A 275 17.96 0.44 -11.12
C PHE A 275 17.95 1.50 -12.23
N GLY A 276 18.83 1.41 -13.23
CA GLY A 276 18.99 2.43 -14.28
C GLY A 276 17.80 2.57 -15.23
N HIS A 277 16.94 1.56 -15.34
CA HIS A 277 15.86 1.49 -16.35
C HIS A 277 14.45 1.54 -15.75
N MET A 278 14.28 2.08 -14.55
CA MET A 278 12.96 2.21 -13.91
C MET A 278 12.12 3.31 -14.58
N ASP A 279 10.84 3.04 -14.82
CA ASP A 279 9.88 3.99 -15.44
C ASP A 279 9.45 5.19 -14.55
N GLY A 280 10.13 5.44 -13.42
CA GLY A 280 9.83 6.59 -12.56
C GLY A 280 8.54 6.48 -11.73
N GLU A 281 7.96 7.62 -11.37
CA GLU A 281 6.70 7.70 -10.61
C GLU A 281 5.53 7.16 -11.44
N GLY A 282 4.67 6.32 -10.82
CA GLY A 282 3.56 5.66 -11.51
C GLY A 282 3.90 4.38 -12.28
N GLY A 283 5.17 3.96 -12.31
CA GLY A 283 5.56 2.75 -13.04
C GLY A 283 4.89 1.45 -12.56
N LEU A 284 4.43 1.40 -11.30
CA LEU A 284 3.72 0.26 -10.73
C LEU A 284 2.18 0.39 -10.83
N THR A 285 1.63 1.47 -11.39
CA THR A 285 0.17 1.68 -11.45
C THR A 285 -0.55 0.55 -12.19
N LEU A 286 0.05 0.01 -13.27
CA LEU A 286 -0.51 -1.14 -13.97
C LEU A 286 -0.53 -2.39 -13.08
N LEU A 287 0.57 -2.67 -12.38
CA LEU A 287 0.64 -3.78 -11.44
C LEU A 287 -0.43 -3.65 -10.35
N VAL A 288 -0.60 -2.46 -9.77
CA VAL A 288 -1.63 -2.19 -8.77
C VAL A 288 -3.03 -2.50 -9.30
N ARG A 289 -3.36 -2.00 -10.49
CA ARG A 289 -4.65 -2.28 -11.13
C ARG A 289 -4.85 -3.76 -11.41
N LEU A 290 -3.81 -4.47 -11.86
CA LEU A 290 -3.89 -5.89 -12.16
C LEU A 290 -4.07 -6.74 -10.90
N VAL A 291 -3.33 -6.46 -9.82
CA VAL A 291 -3.45 -7.17 -8.54
C VAL A 291 -4.85 -6.95 -7.96
N ASN A 292 -5.36 -5.71 -7.94
CA ASN A 292 -6.72 -5.43 -7.46
C ASN A 292 -7.79 -6.16 -8.28
N LYS A 293 -7.63 -6.27 -9.60
CA LYS A 293 -8.59 -7.01 -10.43
C LYS A 293 -8.49 -8.53 -10.24
N THR A 294 -7.28 -9.05 -10.15
CA THR A 294 -7.01 -10.50 -10.04
C THR A 294 -7.25 -11.06 -8.64
N ALA A 295 -7.22 -10.23 -7.59
CA ALA A 295 -7.53 -10.65 -6.22
C ALA A 295 -8.99 -11.09 -6.07
N TYR A 296 -9.90 -10.62 -6.92
CA TYR A 296 -11.34 -10.87 -6.81
C TYR A 296 -11.98 -11.50 -8.06
N HIS A 297 -11.25 -11.60 -9.18
CA HIS A 297 -11.79 -12.10 -10.45
C HIS A 297 -10.76 -12.99 -11.16
N GLU A 298 -11.24 -14.01 -11.89
CA GLU A 298 -10.40 -14.79 -12.81
C GLU A 298 -10.02 -13.95 -14.05
N VAL A 299 -8.90 -13.23 -13.97
CA VAL A 299 -8.40 -12.40 -15.07
C VAL A 299 -7.19 -13.09 -15.72
N LYS A 300 -7.26 -13.29 -17.04
CA LYS A 300 -6.09 -13.65 -17.85
C LYS A 300 -5.27 -12.40 -18.13
N VAL A 301 -4.04 -12.33 -17.62
CA VAL A 301 -3.13 -11.21 -17.85
C VAL A 301 -2.47 -11.37 -19.23
N CYS A 302 -2.79 -10.47 -20.16
CA CYS A 302 -2.17 -10.42 -21.48
C CYS A 302 -1.12 -9.30 -21.52
N ARG A 303 0.16 -9.64 -21.71
CA ARG A 303 1.26 -8.67 -21.90
C ARG A 303 1.61 -8.40 -23.36
N ALA A 304 0.98 -9.13 -24.27
CA ALA A 304 0.95 -8.90 -25.71
C ALA A 304 -0.50 -9.05 -26.19
N ILE A 305 -0.90 -8.31 -27.22
CA ILE A 305 -2.21 -8.48 -27.86
C ILE A 305 -2.21 -9.89 -28.47
N PRO A 306 -3.19 -10.76 -28.14
CA PRO A 306 -3.33 -12.02 -28.86
C PRO A 306 -3.49 -11.69 -30.33
N SER A 307 -2.58 -12.19 -31.18
CA SER A 307 -2.75 -12.06 -32.62
C SER A 307 -4.10 -12.67 -32.97
N CYS A 308 -5.01 -11.87 -33.51
CA CYS A 308 -6.20 -12.38 -34.19
C CYS A 308 -5.69 -13.21 -35.37
N ASN A 309 -5.50 -14.51 -35.16
CA ASN A 309 -5.37 -15.42 -36.27
C ASN A 309 -6.72 -15.40 -36.97
N ALA A 310 -6.77 -14.77 -38.14
CA ALA A 310 -7.87 -14.94 -39.06
C ALA A 310 -7.96 -16.44 -39.37
N GLU A 311 -9.00 -17.08 -38.89
CA GLU A 311 -9.44 -18.38 -39.39
C GLU A 311 -9.77 -18.20 -40.87
N THR A 312 -8.80 -18.49 -41.75
CA THR A 312 -9.10 -18.80 -43.14
C THR A 312 -9.77 -20.16 -43.15
N ASP A 313 -11.10 -20.10 -43.08
CA ASP A 313 -12.03 -21.19 -43.26
C ASP A 313 -11.97 -21.67 -44.73
N SER A 314 -10.95 -22.45 -45.08
CA SER A 314 -10.89 -23.12 -46.38
C SER A 314 -11.78 -24.37 -46.34
N LYS A 315 -13.08 -24.16 -46.62
CA LYS A 315 -14.00 -25.23 -47.01
C LYS A 315 -13.49 -25.91 -48.27
N SER A 316 -12.95 -27.11 -48.13
CA SER A 316 -12.81 -28.05 -49.24
C SER A 316 -14.19 -28.57 -49.63
N VAL A 317 -14.74 -28.00 -50.70
CA VAL A 317 -15.87 -28.58 -51.43
C VAL A 317 -15.34 -29.83 -52.14
N GLY A 318 -15.59 -31.00 -51.55
CA GLY A 318 -15.45 -32.27 -52.24
C GLY A 318 -16.56 -32.40 -53.29
N MET A 319 -16.20 -32.11 -54.54
CA MET A 319 -17.01 -32.45 -55.71
C MET A 319 -17.08 -33.98 -55.83
N SER A 320 -18.30 -34.50 -55.71
CA SER A 320 -18.68 -35.84 -56.13
C SER A 320 -18.75 -35.90 -57.65
N THR A 321 -18.00 -36.81 -58.27
CA THR A 321 -18.31 -37.32 -59.60
C THR A 321 -17.95 -38.80 -59.72
N ARG A 322 -19.01 -39.58 -59.96
CA ARG A 322 -19.12 -40.93 -60.53
C ARG A 322 -18.71 -42.12 -59.67
#